data_AF-A0A2E9F371-F1
#
_entry.id   AF-A0A2E9F371-F1
#
_cell.length_a   1.000
_cell.length_b   1.000
_cell.length_c   1.000
_cell.angle_alpha   90.00
_cell.angle_beta   90.00
_cell.angle_gamma   90.00
#
_symmetry.space_group_name_H-M   'P 1'
#
loop_
_entity.id
_entity.type
_entity.pdbx_description
1 polymer ?
#
loop_
_entity_poly.entity_id
_entity_poly.type
_entity_poly.pdbx_seq_one_letter_code
_entity_poly.pdbx_strand_id
1 'polypeptide(L)'
;MTKVGKTPDDIFASTATKPNRGRPPLHQEDWTKVTTSLLNRQVVFLDGISNDIRANSGKVVKRTAIIRALIDALELSEINLTEVASEDECRQILLQHLTTAQVIEDSTPDTDEEDALA
;
A
#
# COMPACT_ATOMS: atom_id res chain seq x y z
N MET A 1 21.51 29.87 -48.30
CA MET A 1 20.11 29.43 -48.51
C MET A 1 19.93 28.11 -47.78
N THR A 2 19.43 28.13 -46.55
CA THR A 2 19.28 26.93 -45.71
C THR A 2 17.96 26.23 -46.03
N LYS A 3 18.04 25.06 -46.66
CA LYS A 3 16.89 24.20 -46.98
C LYS A 3 16.22 23.76 -45.67
N VAL A 4 15.02 24.28 -45.42
CA VAL A 4 14.12 23.82 -44.36
C VAL A 4 13.16 22.82 -44.98
N GLY A 5 13.28 21.56 -44.58
CA GLY A 5 12.33 20.51 -44.97
C GLY A 5 12.89 19.13 -44.69
N LYS A 6 12.17 18.33 -43.90
CA LYS A 6 12.46 16.91 -43.69
C LYS A 6 12.33 16.17 -45.01
N THR A 7 13.30 15.32 -45.32
CA THR A 7 13.29 14.53 -46.55
C THR A 7 12.32 13.36 -46.42
N PRO A 8 11.75 12.83 -47.52
CA PRO A 8 10.85 11.68 -47.48
C PRO A 8 11.46 10.46 -46.77
N ASP A 9 12.78 10.31 -46.81
CA ASP A 9 13.52 9.26 -46.10
C ASP A 9 13.43 9.37 -44.56
N ASP A 10 13.20 10.58 -44.01
CA ASP A 10 13.01 10.78 -42.57
C ASP A 10 11.63 10.29 -42.08
N ILE A 11 10.67 10.09 -43.00
CA ILE A 11 9.32 9.61 -42.68
C ILE A 11 9.34 8.11 -42.41
N PHE A 12 10.23 7.38 -43.08
CA PHE A 12 10.37 5.92 -42.96
C PHE A 12 11.54 5.51 -42.04
N ALA A 13 12.29 6.48 -41.51
CA ALA A 13 13.29 6.23 -40.48
C ALA A 13 12.61 5.63 -39.23
N SER A 14 13.10 4.47 -38.81
CA SER A 14 12.63 3.77 -37.60
C SER A 14 12.67 4.72 -36.39
N THR A 15 11.52 4.98 -35.78
CA THR A 15 11.39 5.80 -34.56
C THR A 15 11.80 5.05 -33.28
N ALA A 16 12.63 4.01 -33.42
CA ALA A 16 13.12 3.19 -32.33
C ALA A 16 14.06 4.01 -31.44
N THR A 17 13.46 4.69 -30.47
CA THR A 17 13.92 5.03 -29.12
C THR A 17 13.42 6.43 -28.78
N LYS A 18 12.10 6.57 -28.61
CA LYS A 18 11.60 7.67 -27.79
C LYS A 18 11.92 7.32 -26.34
N PRO A 19 12.69 8.13 -25.61
CA PRO A 19 12.83 7.93 -24.17
C PRO A 19 11.43 8.01 -23.56
N ASN A 20 11.04 6.97 -22.83
CA ASN A 20 9.74 6.91 -22.16
C ASN A 20 9.57 8.18 -21.31
N ARG A 21 8.69 9.09 -21.74
CA ARG A 21 8.20 10.18 -20.90
C ARG A 21 7.31 9.54 -19.83
N GLY A 22 7.93 9.15 -18.73
CA GLY A 22 7.29 8.61 -17.54
C GLY A 22 8.13 8.93 -16.32
N ARG A 23 7.48 9.09 -15.16
CA ARG A 23 8.15 9.19 -13.86
C ARG A 23 9.09 7.98 -13.72
N PRO A 24 10.36 8.17 -13.32
CA PRO A 24 11.29 7.07 -13.07
C PRO A 24 10.63 6.01 -12.19
N PRO A 25 10.81 4.70 -12.47
CA PRO A 25 10.28 3.66 -11.62
C PRO A 25 10.81 3.86 -10.20
N LEU A 26 9.89 4.10 -9.27
CA LEU A 26 10.19 4.40 -7.87
C LEU A 26 10.55 3.15 -7.06
N HIS A 27 10.56 1.98 -7.69
CA HIS A 27 10.61 0.67 -7.03
C HIS A 27 11.75 -0.16 -7.63
N GLN A 28 12.45 -0.88 -6.76
CA GLN A 28 13.62 -1.70 -7.10
C GLN A 28 13.23 -3.11 -7.58
N GLU A 29 11.97 -3.51 -7.40
CA GLU A 29 11.46 -4.86 -7.72
C GLU A 29 10.49 -4.85 -8.91
N ASP A 30 10.44 -5.99 -9.60
CA ASP A 30 9.54 -6.23 -10.74
C ASP A 30 8.07 -6.30 -10.29
N TRP A 31 7.19 -5.67 -11.07
CA TRP A 31 5.76 -5.59 -10.74
C TRP A 31 4.95 -6.55 -11.60
N THR A 32 4.24 -7.46 -10.95
CA THR A 32 3.18 -8.26 -11.61
C THR A 32 1.83 -7.59 -11.42
N LYS A 33 1.13 -7.32 -12.53
CA LYS A 33 -0.24 -6.77 -12.50
C LYS A 33 -1.24 -7.90 -12.23
N VAL A 34 -2.01 -7.76 -11.17
CA VAL A 34 -3.09 -8.69 -10.78
C VAL A 34 -4.43 -7.94 -10.78
N THR A 35 -5.50 -8.63 -11.18
CA THR A 35 -6.88 -8.12 -11.12
C THR A 35 -7.64 -8.89 -10.05
N THR A 36 -8.23 -8.18 -9.08
CA THR A 36 -8.99 -8.76 -7.97
C THR A 36 -10.39 -8.18 -7.91
N SER A 37 -11.39 -9.02 -7.65
CA SER A 37 -12.76 -8.58 -7.39
C SER A 37 -12.90 -8.19 -5.91
N LEU A 38 -13.32 -6.96 -5.64
CA LEU A 38 -13.62 -6.48 -4.28
C LEU A 38 -15.09 -6.11 -4.16
N LEU A 39 -15.62 -6.28 -2.96
CA LEU A 39 -16.97 -5.86 -2.63
C LEU A 39 -17.01 -4.33 -2.57
N ASN A 40 -18.12 -3.72 -2.97
CA ASN A 40 -18.24 -2.24 -3.01
C ASN A 40 -17.87 -1.61 -1.65
N ARG A 41 -18.33 -2.21 -0.55
CA ARG A 41 -17.99 -1.75 0.81
C ARG A 41 -16.48 -1.71 1.08
N GLN A 42 -15.72 -2.66 0.55
CA GLN A 42 -14.26 -2.73 0.74
C GLN A 42 -13.56 -1.64 -0.08
N VAL A 43 -14.06 -1.37 -1.28
CA VAL A 43 -13.53 -0.28 -2.12
C VAL A 43 -13.76 1.08 -1.45
N VAL A 44 -14.97 1.33 -0.95
CA VAL A 44 -15.31 2.55 -0.22
C VAL A 44 -14.46 2.69 1.05
N PHE A 45 -14.24 1.60 1.79
CA PHE A 45 -13.37 1.60 2.96
C PHE A 45 -11.92 1.98 2.62
N LEU A 46 -11.33 1.39 1.57
CA LEU A 46 -9.98 1.72 1.11
C LEU A 46 -9.84 3.19 0.64
N ASP A 47 -10.90 3.73 0.03
CA ASP A 47 -10.96 5.16 -0.31
C ASP A 47 -11.01 6.04 0.92
N GLY A 48 -11.79 5.65 1.94
CA GLY A 48 -11.83 6.32 3.24
C GLY A 48 -10.43 6.48 3.82
N ILE A 49 -9.70 5.37 3.97
CA ILE A 49 -8.31 5.39 4.48
C ILE A 49 -7.42 6.32 3.63
N SER A 50 -7.51 6.24 2.31
CA SER A 50 -6.70 7.06 1.41
C SER A 50 -7.00 8.56 1.58
N ASN A 51 -8.28 8.90 1.77
CA ASN A 51 -8.74 10.26 2.01
C ASN A 51 -8.31 10.77 3.38
N ASP A 52 -8.39 9.94 4.43
CA ASP A 52 -7.99 10.29 5.79
C ASP A 52 -6.49 10.56 5.86
N ILE A 53 -5.66 9.70 5.24
CA ILE A 53 -4.21 9.94 5.12
C ILE A 53 -3.94 11.26 4.42
N ARG A 54 -4.68 11.57 3.35
CA ARG A 54 -4.53 12.82 2.61
C ARG A 54 -4.98 14.02 3.43
N ALA A 55 -6.06 13.91 4.18
CA ALA A 55 -6.55 14.96 5.07
C ALA A 55 -5.52 15.27 6.18
N ASN A 56 -4.92 14.22 6.76
CA ASN A 56 -4.00 14.35 7.89
C ASN A 56 -2.58 14.76 7.48
N SER A 57 -2.06 14.23 6.37
CA SER A 57 -0.65 14.40 5.98
C SER A 57 -0.44 15.20 4.70
N GLY A 58 -1.49 15.48 3.94
CA GLY A 58 -1.41 16.04 2.58
C GLY A 58 -0.88 15.06 1.52
N LYS A 59 -0.44 13.85 1.90
CA LYS A 59 0.14 12.86 0.99
C LYS A 59 -0.96 12.01 0.34
N VAL A 60 -0.73 11.62 -0.91
CA VAL A 60 -1.63 10.73 -1.64
C VAL A 60 -1.10 9.31 -1.58
N VAL A 61 -1.82 8.43 -0.88
CA VAL A 61 -1.56 7.00 -0.84
C VAL A 61 -2.61 6.30 -1.70
N LYS A 62 -2.16 5.39 -2.58
CA LYS A 62 -3.05 4.64 -3.48
C LYS A 62 -3.61 3.41 -2.78
N ARG A 63 -4.82 2.97 -3.15
CA ARG A 63 -5.41 1.69 -2.70
C ARG A 63 -4.43 0.52 -2.83
N THR A 64 -3.68 0.46 -3.93
CA THR A 64 -2.68 -0.60 -4.17
C THR A 64 -1.52 -0.56 -3.18
N ALA A 65 -1.11 0.62 -2.70
CA ALA A 65 -0.08 0.74 -1.70
C ALA A 65 -0.57 0.24 -0.33
N ILE A 66 -1.83 0.54 0.02
CA ILE A 66 -2.46 0.04 1.25
C ILE A 66 -2.55 -1.49 1.20
N ILE A 67 -3.06 -2.05 0.10
CA ILE A 67 -3.17 -3.50 -0.07
C ILE A 67 -1.79 -4.18 0.03
N ARG A 68 -0.75 -3.63 -0.60
CA ARG A 68 0.61 -4.18 -0.49
C ARG A 68 1.14 -4.11 0.93
N ALA A 69 1.02 -2.97 1.61
CA ALA A 69 1.45 -2.83 2.99
C ALA A 69 0.75 -3.84 3.92
N LEU A 70 -0.53 -4.15 3.67
CA LEU A 70 -1.24 -5.20 4.41
C LEU A 70 -0.69 -6.61 4.13
N ILE A 71 -0.33 -6.90 2.89
CA ILE A 71 0.28 -8.19 2.50
C ILE A 71 1.67 -8.32 3.13
N ASP A 72 2.50 -7.29 3.02
CA ASP A 72 3.85 -7.26 3.59
C ASP A 72 3.78 -7.42 5.12
N ALA A 73 2.84 -6.72 5.78
CA ALA A 73 2.61 -6.87 7.22
C ALA A 73 2.14 -8.27 7.60
N LEU A 74 1.31 -8.91 6.76
CA LEU A 74 0.87 -10.28 6.97
C LEU A 74 2.02 -11.28 6.81
N GLU A 75 2.88 -11.09 5.81
CA GLU A 75 4.08 -11.92 5.60
C GLU A 75 5.07 -11.81 6.76
N LEU A 76 5.23 -10.61 7.31
CA LEU A 76 6.07 -10.36 8.48
C LEU A 76 5.41 -10.79 9.80
N SER A 77 4.09 -10.96 9.81
CA SER A 77 3.38 -11.46 10.97
C SER A 77 3.49 -12.99 11.04
N GLU A 78 3.69 -13.54 12.22
CA GLU A 78 3.69 -15.00 12.44
C GLU A 78 2.27 -15.60 12.43
N ILE A 79 1.34 -15.01 11.68
CA ILE A 79 -0.05 -15.47 11.57
C ILE A 79 -0.11 -16.64 10.59
N ASN A 80 -0.42 -17.83 11.10
CA ASN A 80 -0.58 -19.00 10.25
C ASN A 80 -1.99 -19.06 9.63
N LEU A 81 -2.05 -18.98 8.30
CA LEU A 81 -3.29 -19.09 7.51
C LEU A 81 -3.36 -20.37 6.65
N THR A 82 -2.46 -21.35 6.83
CA THR A 82 -2.38 -22.51 5.93
C THR A 82 -3.59 -23.44 5.97
N GLU A 83 -4.30 -23.47 7.09
CA GLU A 83 -5.45 -24.38 7.30
C GLU A 83 -6.80 -23.72 7.00
N VAL A 84 -6.81 -22.47 6.56
CA VAL A 84 -8.04 -21.70 6.36
C VAL A 84 -8.83 -22.23 5.16
N ALA A 85 -10.09 -22.62 5.41
CA ALA A 85 -10.97 -23.21 4.41
C ALA A 85 -11.98 -22.21 3.81
N SER A 86 -12.16 -21.04 4.43
CA SER A 86 -13.14 -20.03 3.97
C SER A 86 -12.67 -18.58 4.18
N GLU A 87 -13.27 -17.65 3.42
CA GLU A 87 -13.03 -16.21 3.60
C GLU A 87 -13.46 -15.73 4.99
N ASP A 88 -14.54 -16.32 5.53
CA ASP A 88 -15.06 -15.94 6.84
C ASP A 88 -14.11 -16.32 7.97
N GLU A 89 -13.63 -17.56 7.93
CA GLU A 89 -12.61 -18.08 8.85
C GLU A 89 -11.30 -17.28 8.77
N CYS A 90 -10.84 -16.98 7.55
CA CYS A 90 -9.67 -16.11 7.33
C CYS A 90 -9.81 -14.78 8.08
N ARG A 91 -10.98 -14.14 7.91
CA ARG A 91 -11.28 -12.85 8.52
C ARG A 91 -11.32 -12.95 10.05
N GLN A 92 -11.90 -14.00 10.60
CA GLN A 92 -11.98 -14.19 12.05
C GLN A 92 -10.59 -14.36 12.67
N ILE A 93 -9.72 -15.17 12.06
CA ILE A 93 -8.34 -15.35 12.51
C ILE A 93 -7.58 -14.02 12.47
N LEU A 94 -7.65 -13.30 11.34
CA LEU A 94 -7.01 -11.99 11.20
C LEU A 94 -7.51 -10.99 12.25
N LEU A 95 -8.82 -10.93 12.49
CA LEU A 95 -9.40 -10.06 13.51
C LEU A 95 -8.90 -10.41 14.92
N GLN A 96 -8.82 -11.70 15.26
CA GLN A 96 -8.33 -12.15 16.56
C GLN A 96 -6.88 -11.70 16.81
N HIS A 97 -6.01 -11.83 15.82
CA HIS A 97 -4.62 -11.41 15.94
C HIS A 97 -4.46 -9.89 15.98
N LEU A 98 -5.19 -9.15 15.14
CA LEU A 98 -5.10 -7.68 15.09
C LEU A 98 -5.67 -7.00 16.34
N THR A 99 -6.66 -7.61 17.00
CA THR A 99 -7.21 -7.11 18.27
C THR A 99 -6.34 -7.45 19.47
N THR A 100 -5.78 -8.66 19.52
CA THR A 100 -4.91 -9.10 20.62
C THR A 100 -3.65 -8.22 20.72
N ALA A 101 -3.08 -7.82 19.58
CA ALA A 101 -1.91 -6.94 19.56
C ALA A 101 -2.14 -5.55 20.17
N GLN A 102 -3.38 -5.04 20.17
CA GLN A 102 -3.69 -3.70 20.71
C GLN A 102 -3.81 -3.66 22.25
N VAL A 103 -3.98 -4.79 22.92
CA VAL A 103 -4.22 -4.83 24.37
C VAL A 103 -2.94 -4.61 25.18
N ILE A 104 -1.75 -4.78 24.58
CA ILE A 104 -0.48 -4.75 25.31
C ILE A 104 0.06 -3.31 25.50
N GLU A 105 -0.33 -2.34 24.66
CA GLU A 105 0.20 -0.97 24.72
C GLU A 105 -0.51 -0.04 25.73
N ASP A 106 -1.64 -0.44 26.34
CA ASP A 106 -2.43 0.42 27.23
C ASP A 106 -2.22 0.12 28.73
N SER A 107 -1.12 -0.57 29.09
CA SER A 107 -0.82 -0.96 30.48
C SER A 107 0.50 -0.38 30.97
N THR A 108 0.61 0.95 30.98
CA THR A 108 1.54 1.63 31.89
C THR A 108 0.73 1.97 33.15
N PRO A 109 0.93 1.29 34.30
CA PRO A 109 0.36 1.76 35.54
C PRO A 109 1.11 3.05 35.93
N ASP A 110 0.42 4.18 35.89
CA ASP A 110 0.81 5.38 36.64
C ASP A 110 1.02 4.95 38.08
N THR A 111 2.28 4.79 38.46
CA THR A 111 2.66 4.55 39.84
C THR A 111 2.71 5.92 40.48
N ASP A 112 1.57 6.33 41.04
CA ASP A 112 1.52 7.37 42.05
C ASP A 112 2.32 6.89 43.27
N GLU A 113 3.63 7.12 43.29
CA GLU A 113 4.41 7.08 44.52
C GLU A 113 4.15 8.37 45.31
N GLU A 114 3.02 8.35 46.01
CA GLU A 114 2.84 9.00 47.30
C GLU A 114 3.79 8.35 48.31
N ASP A 115 4.92 9.00 48.61
CA ASP A 115 5.42 9.28 49.97
C ASP A 115 6.94 9.51 50.00
N ALA A 116 7.35 10.72 50.36
CA ALA A 116 8.50 10.91 51.25
C ALA A 116 8.41 12.27 51.95
N LEU A 117 7.90 12.23 53.18
CA LEU A 117 8.17 13.20 54.24
C LEU A 117 9.68 13.46 54.35
N ALA A 118 10.10 14.73 54.26
CA ALA A 118 11.28 15.29 54.94
C ALA A 118 11.15 16.82 55.05
#